data_AF-A0A1I7U7M5-F1
#
_entry.id   AF-A0A1I7U7M5-F1
#
_cell.length_a   1.000
_cell.length_b   1.000
_cell.length_c   1.000
_cell.angle_alpha   90.00
_cell.angle_beta   90.00
_cell.angle_gamma   90.00
#
_symmetry.space_group_name_H-M   'P 1'
#
loop_
_entity.id
_entity.type
_entity.pdbx_description
1 polymer ?
#
loop_
_entity_poly.entity_id
_entity_poly.type
_entity_poly.pdbx_seq_one_letter_code
_entity_poly.pdbx_strand_id
1 'polypeptide(L)'
;MCKIGTLDFEVCGGCVLNEKQNYILRKPCSSLHRPKCDESTIRSFIERLVKVYHKPIITIRFSDPFRDVFAIELIRLLNNGPLRNVKYDICHSSPESYRTVFNEAATLDTLEIKLKRLLSFQSSPSVSLRLDHLQIRGSCHWIKLEDFMNCKSVTLNHFIKFDFKKIETERLNSFFKKLKESECRIEKFTYTVNSPVKMDRSIFSKIVEGLNDIHGSDSVEFIRRDQKKTRISWTEETLLMEPVY
;
A
#
# COMPACT_ATOMS: atom_id res chain seq x y z
N MET A 1 -22.81 -23.93 5.09
CA MET A 1 -21.42 -23.76 4.61
C MET A 1 -21.15 -22.28 4.36
N CYS A 2 -20.26 -21.67 5.14
CA CYS A 2 -19.95 -20.24 5.08
C CYS A 2 -19.10 -19.94 3.83
N LYS A 3 -19.50 -18.93 3.04
CA LYS A 3 -18.80 -18.55 1.80
C LYS A 3 -17.60 -17.67 2.14
N ILE A 4 -16.40 -18.05 1.72
CA ILE A 4 -15.16 -17.31 2.02
C ILE A 4 -14.54 -16.83 0.70
N GLY A 5 -15.04 -15.71 0.19
CA GLY A 5 -14.33 -14.85 -0.76
C GLY A 5 -13.71 -15.43 -2.03
N THR A 6 -12.80 -14.63 -2.60
CA THR A 6 -11.84 -15.06 -3.63
C THR A 6 -10.44 -14.79 -3.10
N LEU A 7 -9.54 -15.75 -3.30
CA LEU A 7 -8.17 -15.71 -2.80
C LEU A 7 -7.23 -16.05 -3.95
N ASP A 8 -6.50 -15.05 -4.44
CA ASP A 8 -5.52 -15.27 -5.49
C ASP A 8 -4.14 -15.40 -4.85
N PHE A 9 -3.47 -16.50 -5.18
CA PHE A 9 -2.12 -16.79 -4.78
C PHE A 9 -1.20 -16.74 -5.98
N GLU A 10 -0.05 -16.08 -5.82
CA GLU A 10 1.01 -16.10 -6.81
C GLU A 10 2.34 -16.44 -6.13
N VAL A 11 3.04 -17.41 -6.72
CA VAL A 11 4.40 -17.81 -6.33
C VAL A 11 5.34 -17.37 -7.44
N CYS A 12 6.41 -16.65 -7.06
CA CYS A 12 7.36 -16.07 -8.01
C CYS A 12 8.05 -17.14 -8.88
N GLY A 13 8.29 -16.84 -10.16
CA GLY A 13 8.95 -17.75 -11.11
C GLY A 13 10.41 -18.12 -10.80
N GLY A 14 11.06 -17.42 -9.85
CA GLY A 14 12.42 -17.75 -9.37
C GLY A 14 12.46 -18.74 -8.20
N CYS A 15 11.30 -19.22 -7.72
CA CYS A 15 11.25 -20.20 -6.64
C CYS A 15 11.71 -21.57 -7.16
N VAL A 16 12.80 -22.10 -6.60
CA VAL A 16 13.32 -23.42 -6.96
C VAL A 16 12.64 -24.47 -6.08
N LEU A 17 12.24 -25.59 -6.68
CA LEU A 17 11.79 -26.75 -5.92
C LEU A 17 12.92 -27.26 -5.04
N ASN A 18 12.56 -27.86 -3.90
CA ASN A 18 13.53 -28.60 -3.11
C ASN A 18 14.26 -29.63 -3.99
N GLU A 19 15.59 -29.70 -3.89
CA GLU A 19 16.49 -30.53 -4.73
C GLU A 19 16.08 -32.02 -4.80
N LYS A 20 15.23 -32.48 -3.87
CA LYS A 20 14.69 -33.83 -3.80
C LYS A 20 13.40 -34.07 -4.60
N GLN A 21 12.84 -33.05 -5.28
CA GLN A 21 11.55 -33.16 -5.97
C GLN A 21 11.64 -32.67 -7.42
N ASN A 22 11.55 -33.61 -8.37
CA ASN A 22 11.51 -33.34 -9.81
C ASN A 22 10.08 -32.99 -10.26
N TYR A 23 9.66 -31.74 -10.14
CA TYR A 23 8.50 -31.24 -10.89
C TYR A 23 8.92 -30.10 -11.81
N ILE A 24 8.67 -30.22 -13.10
CA ILE A 24 8.98 -29.14 -14.05
C ILE A 24 7.82 -28.15 -14.02
N LEU A 25 7.99 -27.02 -13.34
CA LEU A 25 7.05 -25.90 -13.42
C LEU A 25 7.59 -24.88 -14.42
N ARG A 26 7.04 -24.92 -15.63
CA ARG A 26 7.30 -23.91 -16.66
C ARG A 26 6.26 -22.79 -16.51
N LYS A 27 6.74 -21.57 -16.23
CA LYS A 27 6.00 -20.28 -16.18
C LYS A 27 5.14 -20.06 -14.91
N PRO A 28 4.85 -18.78 -14.53
CA PRO A 28 4.21 -18.49 -13.25
C PRO A 28 2.78 -19.03 -13.26
N CYS A 29 2.11 -18.91 -12.12
CA CYS A 29 0.67 -19.12 -11.96
C CYS A 29 0.26 -20.55 -11.59
N SER A 30 0.45 -20.89 -10.32
CA SER A 30 -0.66 -21.53 -9.61
C SER A 30 -1.59 -20.43 -9.06
N SER A 31 -2.36 -19.78 -9.95
CA SER A 31 -3.48 -18.96 -9.52
C SER A 31 -4.61 -19.90 -9.08
N LEU A 32 -4.91 -19.95 -7.80
CA LEU A 32 -6.05 -20.69 -7.29
C LEU A 32 -7.34 -19.89 -7.55
N HIS A 33 -7.69 -19.74 -8.83
CA HIS A 33 -8.95 -19.13 -9.23
C HIS A 33 -10.08 -20.15 -9.07
N ARG A 34 -10.61 -20.25 -7.83
CA ARG A 34 -11.81 -20.99 -7.40
C ARG A 34 -11.90 -22.47 -7.85
N PRO A 35 -12.02 -23.38 -6.88
CA PRO A 35 -13.36 -23.61 -6.34
C PRO A 35 -13.41 -23.39 -4.82
N LYS A 36 -14.59 -23.56 -4.24
CA LYS A 36 -14.93 -23.34 -2.83
C LYS A 36 -13.98 -24.12 -1.91
N CYS A 37 -12.93 -23.49 -1.40
CA CYS A 37 -12.05 -24.07 -0.39
C CYS A 37 -12.41 -23.53 0.99
N ASP A 38 -12.48 -24.41 1.99
CA ASP A 38 -12.56 -23.99 3.39
C ASP A 38 -11.20 -23.54 3.93
N GLU A 39 -11.21 -22.94 5.13
CA GLU A 39 -10.00 -22.40 5.78
C GLU A 39 -8.93 -23.47 5.98
N SER A 40 -9.34 -24.70 6.33
CA SER A 40 -8.42 -25.84 6.50
C SER A 40 -7.74 -26.26 5.20
N THR A 41 -8.45 -26.24 4.08
CA THR A 41 -7.90 -26.55 2.76
C THR A 41 -6.87 -25.50 2.36
N ILE A 42 -7.19 -24.22 2.57
CA ILE A 42 -6.27 -23.11 2.26
C ILE A 42 -5.00 -23.21 3.11
N ARG A 43 -5.14 -23.46 4.42
CA ARG A 43 -4.00 -23.64 5.33
C ARG A 43 -3.12 -24.82 4.89
N SER A 44 -3.72 -25.97 4.62
CA SER A 44 -3.01 -27.17 4.18
C SER A 44 -2.27 -26.95 2.85
N PHE A 45 -2.88 -26.20 1.92
CA PHE A 45 -2.25 -25.83 0.66
C PHE A 45 -1.02 -24.95 0.87
N ILE A 46 -1.14 -23.90 1.68
CA ILE A 46 -0.04 -23.00 2.00
C ILE A 46 1.11 -23.75 2.69
N GLU A 47 0.80 -24.56 3.70
CA GLU A 47 1.81 -25.38 4.39
C GLU A 47 2.55 -26.30 3.40
N ARG A 48 1.83 -26.88 2.45
CA ARG A 48 2.43 -27.72 1.41
C ARG A 48 3.32 -26.89 0.47
N LEU A 49 2.88 -25.71 0.05
CA LEU A 49 3.71 -24.81 -0.76
C LEU A 49 5.01 -24.45 -0.03
N VAL A 50 4.93 -24.04 1.23
CA VAL A 50 6.11 -23.67 2.02
C VAL A 50 7.07 -24.86 2.20
N LYS A 51 6.56 -26.09 2.29
CA LYS A 51 7.38 -27.31 2.37
C LYS A 51 8.03 -27.70 1.04
N VAL A 52 7.32 -27.50 -0.07
CA VAL A 52 7.75 -27.95 -1.41
C VAL A 52 8.77 -26.99 -2.03
N TYR A 53 8.55 -25.69 -1.89
CA TYR A 53 9.41 -24.66 -2.47
C TYR A 53 10.47 -24.22 -1.47
N HIS A 54 11.71 -24.08 -1.92
CA HIS A 54 12.76 -23.52 -1.09
C HIS A 54 12.71 -21.99 -1.12
N LYS A 55 12.44 -21.37 0.04
CA LYS A 55 12.32 -19.90 0.23
C LYS A 55 11.35 -19.24 -0.78
N PRO A 56 10.08 -19.66 -0.84
CA PRO A 56 9.14 -19.08 -1.79
C PRO A 56 8.89 -17.61 -1.47
N ILE A 57 8.69 -16.81 -2.51
CA ILE A 57 8.13 -15.46 -2.39
C ILE A 57 6.66 -15.55 -2.75
N ILE A 58 5.80 -15.23 -1.76
CA ILE A 58 4.35 -15.35 -1.88
C ILE A 58 3.73 -13.96 -1.96
N THR A 59 2.81 -13.82 -2.91
CA THR A 59 1.86 -12.71 -3.00
C THR A 59 0.46 -13.23 -2.76
N ILE A 60 -0.30 -12.55 -1.89
CA ILE A 60 -1.69 -12.91 -1.59
C ILE A 60 -2.61 -11.74 -1.90
N ARG A 61 -3.70 -12.02 -2.61
CA ARG A 61 -4.80 -11.10 -2.79
C ARG A 61 -6.05 -11.61 -2.11
N PHE A 62 -6.54 -10.83 -1.16
CA PHE A 62 -7.84 -11.02 -0.54
C PHE A 62 -8.87 -10.17 -1.27
N SER A 63 -10.00 -10.78 -1.67
CA SER A 63 -11.10 -10.05 -2.30
C SER A 63 -12.45 -10.55 -1.81
N ASP A 64 -13.41 -9.63 -1.69
CA ASP A 64 -14.76 -9.95 -1.22
C ASP A 64 -15.39 -11.18 -1.88
N PRO A 65 -16.25 -11.93 -1.15
CA PRO A 65 -16.59 -11.79 0.28
C PRO A 65 -15.65 -12.59 1.22
N PHE A 66 -14.37 -12.21 1.35
CA PHE A 66 -13.42 -12.89 2.23
C PHE A 66 -13.58 -12.42 3.69
N ARG A 67 -13.34 -13.31 4.68
CA ARG A 67 -13.45 -12.95 6.10
C ARG A 67 -12.17 -12.26 6.57
N ASP A 68 -12.29 -11.07 7.16
CA ASP A 68 -11.15 -10.30 7.68
C ASP A 68 -10.31 -11.11 8.67
N VAL A 69 -10.97 -11.76 9.63
CA VAL A 69 -10.31 -12.55 10.68
C VAL A 69 -9.37 -13.59 10.08
N PHE A 70 -9.82 -14.30 9.04
CA PHE A 70 -9.02 -15.32 8.39
C PHE A 70 -7.92 -14.72 7.50
N ALA A 71 -8.18 -13.60 6.82
CA ALA A 71 -7.15 -12.89 6.06
C ALA A 71 -6.00 -12.42 6.96
N ILE A 72 -6.33 -11.80 8.08
CA ILE A 72 -5.38 -11.35 9.10
C ILE A 72 -4.56 -12.52 9.64
N GLU A 73 -5.23 -13.64 9.95
CA GLU A 73 -4.55 -14.85 10.40
C GLU A 73 -3.54 -15.37 9.38
N LEU A 74 -3.92 -15.43 8.09
CA LEU A 74 -3.02 -15.86 7.02
C LEU A 74 -1.84 -14.92 6.82
N ILE A 75 -2.07 -13.59 6.91
CA ILE A 75 -0.97 -12.61 6.86
C ILE A 75 -0.02 -12.90 8.02
N ARG A 76 -0.51 -12.95 9.27
CA ARG A 76 0.30 -13.21 10.46
C ARG A 76 1.12 -14.50 10.35
N LEU A 77 0.49 -15.59 9.91
CA LEU A 77 1.14 -16.90 9.78
C LEU A 77 2.29 -16.88 8.78
N LEU A 78 2.20 -16.09 7.71
CA LEU A 78 3.17 -16.09 6.61
C LEU A 78 4.14 -14.92 6.63
N ASN A 79 3.84 -13.87 7.39
CA ASN A 79 4.60 -12.63 7.44
C ASN A 79 6.04 -12.83 7.96
N ASN A 80 6.26 -13.78 8.89
CA ASN A 80 7.60 -14.16 9.35
C ASN A 80 8.33 -15.15 8.42
N GLY A 81 7.75 -15.47 7.27
CA GLY A 81 8.29 -16.45 6.34
C GLY A 81 8.24 -15.94 4.89
N PRO A 82 7.47 -16.59 4.02
CA PRO A 82 7.55 -16.38 2.57
C PRO A 82 6.69 -15.21 2.04
N LEU A 83 5.81 -14.64 2.86
CA LEU A 83 4.93 -13.57 2.41
C LEU A 83 5.74 -12.28 2.20
N ARG A 84 5.59 -11.67 1.02
CA ARG A 84 6.20 -10.39 0.69
C ARG A 84 5.20 -9.35 0.26
N ASN A 85 4.12 -9.75 -0.39
CA ASN A 85 3.15 -8.82 -0.95
C ASN A 85 1.73 -9.19 -0.56
N VAL A 86 0.96 -8.21 -0.09
CA VAL A 86 -0.46 -8.38 0.20
C VAL A 86 -1.29 -7.35 -0.54
N LYS A 87 -2.37 -7.81 -1.17
CA LYS A 87 -3.44 -6.98 -1.71
C LYS A 87 -4.71 -7.24 -0.93
N TYR A 88 -5.12 -6.28 -0.11
CA TYR A 88 -6.28 -6.37 0.77
C TYR A 88 -7.45 -5.57 0.19
N ASP A 89 -8.33 -6.24 -0.55
CA ASP A 89 -9.51 -5.68 -1.22
C ASP A 89 -10.81 -6.24 -0.65
N ILE A 90 -11.00 -6.10 0.66
CA ILE A 90 -12.22 -6.50 1.37
C ILE A 90 -13.03 -5.23 1.68
N CYS A 91 -14.13 -4.99 0.96
CA CYS A 91 -14.86 -3.72 0.98
C CYS A 91 -15.65 -3.46 2.28
N HIS A 92 -15.79 -4.47 3.14
CA HIS A 92 -16.62 -4.42 4.34
C HIS A 92 -15.84 -4.63 5.64
N SER A 93 -14.50 -4.51 5.58
CA SER A 93 -13.67 -4.67 6.77
C SER A 93 -13.92 -3.59 7.80
N SER A 94 -13.88 -3.99 9.07
CA SER A 94 -13.96 -3.01 10.16
C SER A 94 -12.70 -2.14 10.21
N PRO A 95 -12.81 -0.91 10.72
CA PRO A 95 -11.68 -0.10 11.19
C PRO A 95 -10.55 -0.87 11.88
N GLU A 96 -10.89 -1.72 12.86
CA GLU A 96 -9.97 -2.51 13.66
C GLU A 96 -9.26 -3.58 12.81
N SER A 97 -9.96 -4.11 11.81
CA SER A 97 -9.40 -5.08 10.87
C SER A 97 -8.31 -4.44 10.02
N TYR A 98 -8.55 -3.25 9.46
CA TYR A 98 -7.50 -2.52 8.72
C TYR A 98 -6.30 -2.19 9.60
N ARG A 99 -6.53 -1.72 10.83
CA ARG A 99 -5.45 -1.46 11.78
C ARG A 99 -4.60 -2.70 12.04
N THR A 100 -5.26 -3.83 12.21
CA THR A 100 -4.57 -5.12 12.42
C THR A 100 -3.81 -5.53 11.16
N VAL A 101 -4.37 -5.36 9.96
CA VAL A 101 -3.67 -5.62 8.69
C VAL A 101 -2.39 -4.80 8.57
N PHE A 102 -2.41 -3.50 8.89
CA PHE A 102 -1.17 -2.71 8.89
C PHE A 102 -0.13 -3.27 9.84
N ASN A 103 -0.55 -3.61 11.07
CA ASN A 103 0.37 -4.14 12.07
C ASN A 103 1.01 -5.45 11.63
N GLU A 104 0.20 -6.37 11.09
CA GLU A 104 0.67 -7.66 10.58
C GLU A 104 1.42 -7.52 9.24
N ALA A 105 1.33 -6.39 8.55
CA ALA A 105 2.01 -6.13 7.29
C ALA A 105 3.35 -5.40 7.45
N ALA A 106 3.77 -5.05 8.67
CA ALA A 106 4.90 -4.16 8.90
C ALA A 106 6.25 -4.66 8.36
N THR A 107 6.40 -5.98 8.15
CA THR A 107 7.62 -6.62 7.60
C THR A 107 7.47 -7.07 6.15
N LEU A 108 6.36 -6.72 5.48
CA LEU A 108 6.16 -6.99 4.06
C LEU A 108 6.98 -6.04 3.19
N ASP A 109 7.19 -6.42 1.93
CA ASP A 109 7.75 -5.53 0.91
C ASP A 109 6.64 -4.60 0.39
N THR A 110 5.47 -5.17 0.08
CA THR A 110 4.36 -4.43 -0.51
C THR A 110 3.03 -4.67 0.21
N LEU A 111 2.30 -3.59 0.43
CA LEU A 111 0.92 -3.63 0.89
C LEU A 111 0.04 -2.74 0.01
N GLU A 112 -0.99 -3.34 -0.59
CA GLU A 112 -2.05 -2.61 -1.29
C GLU A 112 -3.35 -2.79 -0.50
N ILE A 113 -4.01 -1.70 -0.12
CA ILE A 113 -5.30 -1.73 0.56
C ILE A 113 -6.33 -0.98 -0.27
N LYS A 114 -7.50 -1.59 -0.47
CA LYS A 114 -8.66 -0.93 -1.07
C LYS A 114 -9.78 -0.81 -0.06
N LEU A 115 -10.07 0.43 0.32
CA LEU A 115 -11.12 0.79 1.27
C LEU A 115 -12.34 1.34 0.55
N LYS A 116 -13.52 0.98 1.06
CA LYS A 116 -14.79 1.54 0.63
C LYS A 116 -15.45 2.29 1.80
N ARG A 117 -15.75 3.58 1.57
CA ARG A 117 -16.57 4.46 2.43
C ARG A 117 -16.44 4.25 3.96
N LEU A 118 -15.33 4.73 4.54
CA LEU A 118 -15.24 5.03 5.96
C LEU A 118 -15.10 6.56 6.10
N LEU A 119 -16.19 7.25 6.46
CA LEU A 119 -16.24 8.72 6.56
C LEU A 119 -15.77 9.27 7.91
N SER A 120 -15.62 8.42 8.93
CA SER A 120 -15.38 8.85 10.32
C SER A 120 -14.29 8.07 11.05
N PHE A 121 -13.51 7.27 10.34
CA PHE A 121 -12.40 6.55 10.94
C PHE A 121 -11.20 7.49 11.07
N GLN A 122 -10.38 7.31 12.09
CA GLN A 122 -9.00 7.78 12.10
C GLN A 122 -8.18 6.66 12.71
N SER A 123 -7.11 6.26 12.04
CA SER A 123 -6.25 5.21 12.57
C SER A 123 -4.82 5.41 12.17
N SER A 124 -3.99 5.28 13.20
CA SER A 124 -2.56 5.14 13.08
C SER A 124 -2.20 3.67 13.32
N PRO A 125 -1.35 3.08 12.47
CA PRO A 125 -0.68 1.82 12.78
C PRO A 125 -0.02 1.93 14.16
N SER A 126 -0.07 0.86 14.98
CA SER A 126 0.65 0.85 16.27
C SER A 126 2.14 0.54 16.10
N VAL A 127 2.55 0.17 14.89
CA VAL A 127 3.94 -0.15 14.53
C VAL A 127 4.38 0.73 13.36
N SER A 128 5.67 1.05 13.31
CA SER A 128 6.24 1.77 12.18
C SER A 128 6.21 0.91 10.92
N LEU A 129 5.49 1.34 9.89
CA LEU A 129 5.44 0.65 8.62
C LEU A 129 6.71 0.95 7.81
N ARG A 130 7.47 -0.09 7.50
CA ARG A 130 8.74 0.02 6.74
C ARG A 130 8.66 -0.74 5.42
N LEU A 131 7.58 -0.50 4.67
CA LEU A 131 7.31 -1.14 3.38
C LEU A 131 8.16 -0.53 2.26
N ASP A 132 8.47 -1.31 1.23
CA ASP A 132 9.03 -0.79 -0.02
C ASP A 132 7.96 -0.05 -0.82
N HIS A 133 6.74 -0.58 -0.85
CA HIS A 133 5.62 0.05 -1.52
C HIS A 133 4.32 -0.08 -0.71
N LEU A 134 3.69 1.05 -0.42
CA LEU A 134 2.37 1.14 0.17
C LEU A 134 1.41 1.79 -0.81
N GLN A 135 0.34 1.08 -1.18
CA GLN A 135 -0.74 1.64 -1.99
C GLN A 135 -2.05 1.61 -1.22
N ILE A 136 -2.73 2.75 -1.16
CA ILE A 136 -4.05 2.85 -0.55
C ILE A 136 -5.03 3.43 -1.57
N ARG A 137 -6.11 2.70 -1.80
CA ARG A 137 -7.19 3.03 -2.72
C ARG A 137 -8.45 3.33 -1.93
N GLY A 138 -9.12 4.45 -2.21
CA GLY A 138 -10.40 4.81 -1.59
C GLY A 138 -10.32 6.09 -0.77
N SER A 139 -11.12 6.19 0.30
CA SER A 139 -11.02 7.33 1.22
C SER A 139 -9.69 7.25 1.98
N CYS A 140 -8.89 8.31 1.96
CA CYS A 140 -7.60 8.37 2.68
C CYS A 140 -7.58 9.46 3.76
N HIS A 141 -8.70 10.12 4.05
CA HIS A 141 -8.82 11.18 5.06
C HIS A 141 -8.50 10.73 6.49
N TRP A 142 -8.74 9.44 6.77
CA TRP A 142 -8.57 8.84 8.09
C TRP A 142 -7.10 8.56 8.45
N ILE A 143 -6.19 8.75 7.50
CA ILE A 143 -4.78 8.40 7.64
C ILE A 143 -3.99 9.63 8.05
N LYS A 144 -3.07 9.47 9.00
CA LYS A 144 -2.02 10.45 9.22
C LYS A 144 -0.85 10.15 8.27
N LEU A 145 -0.58 11.03 7.31
CA LEU A 145 0.43 10.78 6.24
C LEU A 145 1.83 10.53 6.83
N GLU A 146 2.10 11.13 7.97
CA GLU A 146 3.33 11.01 8.73
C GLU A 146 3.61 9.59 9.20
N ASP A 147 2.58 8.76 9.37
CA ASP A 147 2.72 7.37 9.80
C ASP A 147 3.40 6.51 8.71
N PHE A 148 3.48 7.00 7.47
CA PHE A 148 4.05 6.30 6.32
C PHE A 148 5.37 6.88 5.83
N MET A 149 5.98 7.82 6.56
CA MET A 149 7.28 8.41 6.18
C MET A 149 8.43 7.37 6.16
N ASN A 150 8.23 6.24 6.83
CA ASN A 150 9.18 5.11 6.86
C ASN A 150 8.97 4.10 5.74
N CYS A 151 7.92 4.24 4.91
CA CYS A 151 7.79 3.52 3.65
C CYS A 151 8.69 4.15 2.60
N LYS A 152 9.22 3.36 1.64
CA LYS A 152 10.05 3.89 0.54
C LYS A 152 9.18 4.58 -0.53
N SER A 153 8.04 3.98 -0.87
CA SER A 153 7.08 4.53 -1.82
C SER A 153 5.66 4.47 -1.25
N VAL A 154 4.91 5.57 -1.39
CA VAL A 154 3.50 5.67 -0.97
C VAL A 154 2.65 6.16 -2.13
N THR A 155 1.56 5.46 -2.43
CA THR A 155 0.58 5.84 -3.44
C THR A 155 -0.81 5.90 -2.83
N LEU A 156 -1.44 7.07 -2.88
CA LEU A 156 -2.79 7.33 -2.41
C LEU A 156 -3.69 7.61 -3.61
N ASN A 157 -4.63 6.70 -3.88
CA ASN A 157 -5.57 6.81 -4.98
C ASN A 157 -6.96 7.11 -4.41
N HIS A 158 -7.37 8.37 -4.49
CA HIS A 158 -8.63 8.83 -3.94
C HIS A 158 -9.77 8.69 -4.95
N PHE A 159 -10.73 7.80 -4.67
CA PHE A 159 -11.84 7.47 -5.58
C PHE A 159 -13.19 8.08 -5.20
N ILE A 160 -13.22 8.99 -4.23
CA ILE A 160 -14.48 9.59 -3.79
C ILE A 160 -14.64 10.94 -4.50
N LYS A 161 -15.85 11.22 -4.99
CA LYS A 161 -16.31 12.56 -5.42
C LYS A 161 -16.30 13.50 -4.21
N PHE A 162 -15.11 13.85 -3.77
CA PHE A 162 -14.87 14.80 -2.72
C PHE A 162 -14.41 16.09 -3.36
N ASP A 163 -14.96 17.18 -2.88
CA ASP A 163 -14.50 18.50 -3.23
C ASP A 163 -13.09 18.63 -2.63
N PHE A 164 -12.05 18.71 -3.48
CA PHE A 164 -10.64 18.80 -3.07
C PHE A 164 -10.43 20.14 -2.36
N LYS A 165 -10.90 20.20 -1.12
CA LYS A 165 -11.04 21.40 -0.32
C LYS A 165 -9.74 21.74 0.37
N LYS A 166 -9.74 22.94 0.96
CA LYS A 166 -8.74 23.50 1.87
C LYS A 166 -8.09 22.48 2.82
N ILE A 167 -8.87 21.54 3.39
CA ILE A 167 -8.36 20.54 4.34
C ILE A 167 -7.28 19.64 3.72
N GLU A 168 -7.50 19.10 2.52
CA GLU A 168 -6.51 18.23 1.87
C GLU A 168 -5.28 19.02 1.41
N THR A 169 -5.47 20.27 0.97
CA THR A 169 -4.38 21.20 0.66
C THR A 169 -3.48 21.45 1.88
N GLU A 170 -4.07 21.79 3.03
CA GLU A 170 -3.35 22.05 4.28
C GLU A 170 -2.66 20.80 4.81
N ARG A 171 -3.33 19.65 4.71
CA ARG A 171 -2.78 18.35 5.11
C ARG A 171 -1.56 17.96 4.27
N LEU A 172 -1.64 18.11 2.95
CA LEU A 172 -0.50 17.84 2.07
C LEU A 172 0.65 18.84 2.31
N ASN A 173 0.34 20.13 2.48
CA ASN A 173 1.36 21.14 2.81
C ASN A 173 2.09 20.80 4.12
N SER A 174 1.34 20.46 5.16
CA SER A 174 1.90 20.07 6.46
C SER A 174 2.79 18.84 6.34
N PHE A 175 2.35 17.84 5.57
CA PHE A 175 3.13 16.64 5.29
C PHE A 175 4.46 16.96 4.59
N PHE A 176 4.45 17.77 3.52
CA PHE A 176 5.69 18.09 2.80
C PHE A 176 6.64 18.98 3.59
N LYS A 177 6.12 19.91 4.42
CA LYS A 177 6.97 20.70 5.33
C LYS A 177 7.68 19.79 6.32
N LYS A 178 6.93 18.87 6.93
CA LYS A 178 7.52 17.88 7.83
C LYS A 178 8.51 16.98 7.10
N LEU A 179 8.23 16.59 5.86
CA LEU A 179 9.13 15.82 5.03
C LEU A 179 10.46 16.55 4.78
N LYS A 180 10.42 17.85 4.46
CA LYS A 180 11.62 18.69 4.30
C LYS A 180 12.49 18.67 5.57
N GLU A 181 11.86 18.68 6.74
CA GLU A 181 12.53 18.77 8.05
C GLU A 181 12.93 17.40 8.66
N SER A 182 12.59 16.29 8.01
CA SER A 182 12.76 14.94 8.58
C SER A 182 13.78 14.10 7.82
N GLU A 183 14.53 13.29 8.56
CA GLU A 183 15.29 12.17 8.00
C GLU A 183 14.35 10.97 7.88
N CYS A 184 13.97 10.61 6.66
CA CYS A 184 12.96 9.57 6.44
C CYS A 184 13.24 8.74 5.19
N ARG A 185 12.57 7.58 5.10
CA ARG A 185 12.83 6.61 4.03
C ARG A 185 12.10 6.95 2.73
N ILE A 186 11.00 7.68 2.78
CA ILE A 186 10.17 7.91 1.60
C ILE A 186 10.96 8.62 0.50
N GLU A 187 10.90 8.07 -0.70
CA GLU A 187 11.54 8.58 -1.91
C GLU A 187 10.50 8.97 -2.95
N LYS A 188 9.38 8.23 -3.00
CA LYS A 188 8.30 8.46 -3.95
C LYS A 188 6.97 8.61 -3.23
N PHE A 189 6.24 9.65 -3.58
CA PHE A 189 4.88 9.88 -3.10
C PHE A 189 3.98 10.22 -4.29
N THR A 190 2.87 9.53 -4.42
CA THR A 190 1.88 9.78 -5.46
C THR A 190 0.53 9.96 -4.80
N TYR A 191 -0.14 11.06 -5.14
CA TYR A 191 -1.49 11.33 -4.71
C TYR A 191 -2.35 11.60 -5.94
N THR A 192 -3.26 10.68 -6.24
CA THR A 192 -4.14 10.75 -7.41
C THR A 192 -5.57 11.02 -6.96
N VAL A 193 -6.19 12.02 -7.56
CA VAL A 193 -7.57 12.43 -7.31
C VAL A 193 -8.42 12.01 -8.50
N ASN A 194 -9.38 11.11 -8.26
CA ASN A 194 -10.44 10.82 -9.21
C ASN A 194 -11.71 11.58 -8.78
N SER A 195 -11.68 12.90 -8.96
CA SER A 195 -12.76 13.82 -8.57
C SER A 195 -13.12 14.75 -9.74
N PRO A 196 -14.37 15.24 -9.83
CA PRO A 196 -14.71 16.31 -10.75
C PRO A 196 -13.90 17.60 -10.51
N VAL A 197 -13.42 17.81 -9.28
CA VAL A 197 -12.57 18.95 -8.94
C VAL A 197 -11.13 18.59 -9.27
N LYS A 198 -10.61 19.22 -10.32
CA LYS A 198 -9.23 19.07 -10.78
C LYS A 198 -8.29 19.88 -9.91
N MET A 199 -7.06 19.40 -9.75
CA MET A 199 -5.97 20.20 -9.22
C MET A 199 -5.70 21.35 -10.20
N ASP A 200 -5.53 22.56 -9.67
CA ASP A 200 -5.11 23.72 -10.44
C ASP A 200 -3.83 24.32 -9.84
N ARG A 201 -3.29 25.33 -10.50
CA ARG A 201 -2.06 25.99 -10.06
C ARG A 201 -2.19 26.67 -8.70
N SER A 202 -3.38 27.18 -8.35
CA SER A 202 -3.64 27.84 -7.06
C SER A 202 -3.58 26.83 -5.91
N ILE A 203 -4.20 25.67 -6.11
CA ILE A 203 -4.17 24.54 -5.18
C ILE A 203 -2.73 24.04 -5.03
N PHE A 204 -2.03 23.78 -6.14
CA PHE A 204 -0.64 23.33 -6.11
C PHE A 204 0.26 24.31 -5.34
N SER A 205 0.13 25.61 -5.63
CA SER A 205 0.93 26.66 -4.96
C SER A 205 0.76 26.63 -3.44
N LYS A 206 -0.46 26.38 -2.95
CA LYS A 206 -0.73 26.23 -1.51
C LYS A 206 -0.16 24.94 -0.93
N ILE A 207 -0.18 23.83 -1.67
CA ILE A 207 0.42 22.55 -1.24
C ILE A 207 1.92 22.72 -1.02
N VAL A 208 2.61 23.45 -1.90
CA VAL A 208 4.08 23.60 -1.86
C VAL A 208 4.56 24.88 -1.17
N GLU A 209 3.66 25.65 -0.60
CA GLU A 209 3.97 26.91 0.09
C GLU A 209 4.97 26.67 1.24
N GLY A 210 6.08 27.40 1.24
CA GLY A 210 7.14 27.29 2.25
C GLY A 210 8.14 26.15 2.05
N LEU A 211 8.06 25.40 0.93
CA LEU A 211 9.06 24.35 0.62
C LEU A 211 10.26 24.88 -0.17
N ASN A 212 10.10 25.97 -0.92
CA ASN A 212 10.96 26.28 -2.07
C ASN A 212 12.39 26.66 -1.71
N ASP A 213 13.32 26.01 -2.41
CA ASP A 213 14.67 26.54 -2.65
C ASP A 213 14.84 26.94 -4.15
N ILE A 214 14.06 26.37 -5.08
CA ILE A 214 14.05 26.67 -6.54
C ILE A 214 12.63 26.53 -7.13
N HIS A 215 12.17 27.50 -7.95
CA HIS A 215 10.82 27.55 -8.52
C HIS A 215 10.77 27.28 -10.04
N GLY A 216 10.01 26.25 -10.45
CA GLY A 216 9.48 26.10 -11.81
C GLY A 216 7.98 26.46 -11.89
N SER A 217 7.41 26.58 -13.09
CA SER A 217 5.97 26.85 -13.27
C SER A 217 5.08 25.71 -12.75
N ASP A 218 5.53 24.48 -12.94
CA ASP A 218 4.73 23.25 -12.74
C ASP A 218 5.39 22.25 -11.79
N SER A 219 6.50 22.64 -11.16
CA SER A 219 7.21 21.82 -10.19
C SER A 219 7.99 22.66 -9.20
N VAL A 220 8.18 22.10 -8.01
CA VAL A 220 8.99 22.66 -6.93
C VAL A 220 10.08 21.68 -6.56
N GLU A 221 11.30 22.18 -6.41
CA GLU A 221 12.42 21.42 -5.89
C GLU A 221 12.83 21.95 -4.51
N PHE A 222 13.18 21.04 -3.61
CA PHE A 222 13.69 21.38 -2.29
C PHE A 222 14.68 20.32 -1.81
N ILE A 223 15.57 20.75 -0.90
CA ILE A 223 16.52 19.87 -0.24
C ILE A 223 15.96 19.50 1.14
N ARG A 224 15.94 18.20 1.42
CA ARG A 224 15.54 17.66 2.72
C ARG A 224 16.69 17.73 3.73
N ARG A 225 16.37 17.58 5.01
CA ARG A 225 17.36 17.49 6.10
C ARG A 225 18.44 16.43 5.87
N ASP A 226 18.06 15.29 5.30
CA ASP A 226 18.97 14.20 4.92
C ASP A 226 19.74 14.45 3.61
N GLN A 227 19.79 15.70 3.13
CA GLN A 227 20.48 16.16 1.92
C GLN A 227 19.96 15.56 0.61
N LYS A 228 18.82 14.86 0.63
CA LYS A 228 18.19 14.36 -0.60
C LYS A 228 17.44 15.47 -1.31
N LYS A 229 17.77 15.68 -2.59
CA LYS A 229 17.04 16.59 -3.46
C LYS A 229 15.75 15.93 -3.95
N THR A 230 14.63 16.61 -3.75
CA THR A 230 13.29 16.10 -4.08
C THR A 230 12.57 17.08 -4.98
N ARG A 231 11.82 16.57 -5.96
CA ARG A 231 10.92 17.36 -6.81
C ARG A 231 9.48 16.96 -6.53
N ILE A 232 8.61 17.96 -6.43
CA ILE A 232 7.15 17.78 -6.47
C ILE A 232 6.66 18.40 -7.77
N SER A 233 5.96 17.61 -8.59
CA SER A 233 5.27 18.05 -9.81
C SER A 233 3.79 17.69 -9.72
N TRP A 234 2.98 18.28 -10.59
CA TRP A 234 1.55 18.04 -10.59
C TRP A 234 0.96 18.02 -12.01
N THR A 235 -0.20 17.38 -12.11
CA THR A 235 -1.14 17.43 -13.22
C THR A 235 -2.54 17.66 -12.66
N GLU A 236 -3.54 17.85 -13.52
CA GLU A 236 -4.93 18.03 -13.10
C GLU A 236 -5.46 16.92 -12.16
N GLU A 237 -4.90 15.71 -12.24
CA GLU A 237 -5.38 14.54 -11.49
C GLU A 237 -4.36 13.98 -10.50
N THR A 238 -3.08 14.36 -10.61
CA THR A 238 -2.01 13.71 -9.85
C THR A 238 -1.00 14.70 -9.31
N LEU A 239 -0.65 14.52 -8.04
CA LEU A 239 0.52 15.11 -7.42
C LEU A 239 1.60 14.02 -7.29
N LEU A 240 2.80 14.30 -7.78
CA LEU A 240 3.92 13.38 -7.77
C LEU A 240 5.10 13.99 -7.04
N MET A 241 5.73 13.21 -6.19
CA MET A 241 7.01 13.51 -5.57
C MET A 241 8.01 12.42 -5.92
N GLU A 242 9.21 12.81 -6.34
CA GLU A 242 10.28 11.90 -6.77
C GLU A 242 11.68 12.46 -6.48
N PRO A 243 12.71 11.60 -6.40
CA PRO A 243 14.09 12.05 -6.22
C PRO A 243 14.63 12.74 -7.48
N VAL A 244 15.50 13.73 -7.29
CA VAL A 244 16.28 14.36 -8.36
C VAL A 244 17.70 13.83 -8.29
N TYR A 245 18.15 13.19 -9.36
CA TYR A 245 19.51 12.64 -9.49
C TYR A 245 20.44 13.60 -10.26
#